data_AF-A0A150MFT9-F1
#
_entry.id   AF-A0A150MFT9-F1
#
_cell.length_a   1.000
_cell.length_b   1.000
_cell.length_c   1.000
_cell.angle_alpha   90.00
_cell.angle_beta   90.00
_cell.angle_gamma   90.00
#
_symmetry.space_group_name_H-M   'P 1'
#
loop_
_entity.id
_entity.type
_entity.pdbx_description
1 polymer ?
#
loop_
_entity_poly.entity_id
_entity_poly.type
_entity_poly.pdbx_seq_one_letter_code
_entity_poly.pdbx_strand_id
1 'polypeptide(L)'
;MRKVTVPIDMSSEQKSILGIISTRQLIYLLSGGAIIYVYVPLVFKMFPNFILGFVFSIISTFPVLITVFVLGFLKKNKYHLNFDHYLLIKLGYKKQLGIWRKGKKPKEWMVNLH
;
A
#
# COMPACT_ATOMS: atom_id res chain seq x y z
N MET A 1 -14.34 18.08 23.50
CA MET A 1 -14.37 17.18 22.32
C MET A 1 -14.16 15.74 22.78
N ARG A 2 -15.11 14.84 22.49
CA ARG A 2 -15.01 13.41 22.81
C ARG A 2 -14.10 12.76 21.75
N LYS A 3 -12.91 12.30 22.13
CA LYS A 3 -12.02 11.57 21.21
C LYS A 3 -12.60 10.17 21.00
N VAL A 4 -13.06 9.89 19.80
CA VAL A 4 -13.52 8.55 19.40
C VAL A 4 -12.39 7.89 18.62
N THR A 5 -11.82 6.84 19.18
CA THR A 5 -10.83 6.01 18.48
C THR A 5 -11.58 5.10 17.51
N VAL A 6 -11.55 5.46 16.24
CA VAL A 6 -12.06 4.60 15.16
C VAL A 6 -10.99 3.55 14.87
N PRO A 7 -11.34 2.26 14.70
CA PRO A 7 -10.38 1.20 14.41
C PRO A 7 -9.70 1.34 13.02
N ILE A 8 -10.09 2.35 12.24
CA ILE A 8 -9.62 2.64 10.88
C ILE A 8 -9.13 4.08 10.87
N ASP A 9 -7.90 4.28 10.40
CA ASP A 9 -7.33 5.62 10.22
C ASP A 9 -8.06 6.34 9.06
N MET A 10 -9.02 7.18 9.42
CA MET A 10 -9.75 8.00 8.46
C MET A 10 -8.97 9.25 8.02
N SER A 11 -7.88 9.61 8.73
CA SER A 11 -7.12 10.83 8.43
C SER A 11 -6.27 10.69 7.17
N SER A 12 -5.67 9.51 6.96
CA SER A 12 -4.88 9.19 5.77
C SER A 12 -5.73 8.84 4.55
N GLU A 13 -7.00 8.46 4.74
CA GLU A 13 -7.98 8.26 3.66
C GLU A 13 -8.71 9.55 3.24
N GLN A 14 -8.54 10.65 3.99
CA GLN A 14 -9.14 11.91 3.63
C GLN A 14 -8.56 12.40 2.29
N LYS A 15 -9.46 12.68 1.34
CA LYS A 15 -9.09 13.23 0.02
C LYS A 15 -8.65 14.67 0.19
N SER A 16 -7.36 14.86 0.47
CA SER A 16 -6.77 16.16 0.79
C SER A 16 -6.50 17.01 -0.45
N ILE A 17 -6.25 16.40 -1.60
CA ILE A 17 -5.89 17.11 -2.84
C ILE A 17 -7.11 17.19 -3.74
N LEU A 18 -7.63 18.42 -3.92
CA LEU A 18 -8.80 18.75 -4.75
C LEU A 18 -10.08 17.95 -4.41
N GLY A 19 -10.12 17.26 -3.28
CA GLY A 19 -11.22 16.34 -2.93
C GLY A 19 -11.27 15.07 -3.79
N ILE A 20 -10.25 14.82 -4.63
CA ILE A 20 -10.24 13.70 -5.59
C ILE A 20 -9.25 12.62 -5.14
N ILE A 21 -8.07 13.01 -4.66
CA ILE A 21 -6.93 12.11 -4.42
C ILE A 21 -6.50 12.20 -2.94
N SER A 22 -6.19 11.06 -2.32
CA SER A 22 -5.59 10.99 -0.97
C SER A 22 -4.07 11.21 -1.02
N THR A 23 -3.48 11.66 0.09
CA THR A 23 -2.02 11.84 0.21
C THR A 23 -1.24 10.59 -0.20
N ARG A 24 -1.75 9.40 0.16
CA ARG A 24 -1.16 8.13 -0.21
C ARG A 24 -1.13 7.90 -1.73
N GLN A 25 -2.26 8.12 -2.40
CA GLN A 25 -2.34 7.97 -3.85
C GLN A 25 -1.39 8.94 -4.55
N LEU A 26 -1.24 10.16 -4.03
CA LEU A 26 -0.28 11.13 -4.54
C LEU A 26 1.16 10.66 -4.38
N ILE A 27 1.54 10.07 -3.24
CA ILE A 27 2.88 9.49 -3.06
C ILE A 27 3.17 8.43 -4.12
N TYR A 28 2.23 7.50 -4.36
CA TYR A 28 2.41 6.46 -5.38
C TYR A 28 2.51 7.04 -6.80
N LEU A 29 1.72 8.07 -7.13
CA LEU A 29 1.79 8.76 -8.42
C LEU A 29 3.12 9.48 -8.61
N LEU A 30 3.60 10.20 -7.59
CA LEU A 30 4.89 10.89 -7.63
C LEU A 30 6.05 9.90 -7.74
N SER A 31 6.05 8.84 -6.94
CA SER A 31 7.10 7.81 -7.00
C SER A 31 7.10 7.08 -8.34
N GLY A 32 5.92 6.73 -8.86
CA GLY A 32 5.78 6.07 -10.16
C GLY A 32 6.24 6.97 -11.30
N GLY A 33 5.82 8.23 -11.30
CA GLY A 33 6.24 9.23 -12.28
C GLY A 33 7.74 9.48 -12.25
N ALA A 34 8.35 9.57 -11.07
CA ALA A 34 9.80 9.73 -10.91
C ALA A 34 10.57 8.52 -11.46
N ILE A 35 10.10 7.30 -11.20
CA ILE A 35 10.69 6.08 -11.76
C ILE A 35 10.63 6.12 -13.29
N ILE A 36 9.45 6.37 -13.86
CA ILE A 36 9.22 6.46 -15.31
C ILE A 36 10.15 7.50 -15.95
N TYR A 37 10.25 8.68 -15.35
CA TYR A 37 11.09 9.76 -15.85
C TYR A 37 12.57 9.36 -15.96
N VAL A 38 13.08 8.57 -15.00
CA VAL A 38 14.48 8.15 -14.98
C VAL A 38 14.75 7.01 -15.96
N TYR A 39 13.90 5.98 -16.03
CA TYR A 39 14.23 4.80 -16.83
C TYR A 39 13.77 4.89 -18.30
N VAL A 40 12.71 5.62 -18.64
CA VAL A 40 12.20 5.70 -20.02
C VAL A 40 13.26 6.21 -21.02
N PRO A 41 14.05 7.26 -20.71
CA PRO A 41 15.13 7.70 -21.60
C PRO A 41 16.21 6.63 -21.83
N LEU A 42 16.45 5.76 -20.84
CA LEU A 42 17.40 4.65 -20.96
C LEU A 42 16.86 3.60 -21.94
N VAL A 43 15.59 3.21 -21.78
CA VAL A 43 14.93 2.24 -22.67
C VAL A 43 14.87 2.78 -24.10
N PHE A 44 14.54 4.06 -24.27
CA PHE A 44 14.47 4.68 -25.60
C PHE A 44 15.82 4.62 -26.34
N LYS A 45 16.93 4.90 -25.64
CA LYS A 45 18.29 4.88 -26.22
C LYS A 45 18.79 3.48 -26.60
N MET A 46 18.16 2.42 -26.10
CA MET A 46 18.53 1.04 -26.46
C MET A 46 18.09 0.66 -27.88
N PHE A 47 17.16 1.42 -28.49
CA PHE A 47 16.64 1.12 -29.82
C PHE A 47 17.20 2.12 -30.84
N PRO A 48 17.72 1.63 -31.99
CA PRO A 48 18.27 2.50 -33.03
C PRO A 48 17.20 3.26 -33.81
N ASN A 49 15.97 2.73 -33.85
CA ASN A 49 14.85 3.31 -34.59
C ASN A 49 13.92 4.08 -33.64
N PHE A 50 13.59 5.33 -33.99
CA PHE A 50 12.72 6.20 -33.20
C PHE A 50 11.35 5.56 -32.90
N ILE A 51 10.71 4.98 -33.92
CA ILE A 51 9.38 4.36 -33.79
C ILE A 51 9.43 3.18 -32.82
N LEU A 52 10.43 2.31 -32.94
CA LEU A 52 10.60 1.16 -32.04
C LEU A 52 10.90 1.63 -30.61
N GLY A 53 11.82 2.59 -30.44
CA GLY A 53 12.14 3.16 -29.14
C GLY A 53 10.91 3.75 -28.44
N PHE A 54 10.03 4.43 -29.19
CA PHE A 54 8.79 4.98 -28.65
C PHE A 54 7.82 3.89 -28.20
N VAL A 55 7.57 2.88 -29.05
CA VAL A 55 6.65 1.77 -28.75
C VAL A 55 7.14 0.98 -27.53
N PHE A 56 8.42 0.60 -27.49
CA PHE A 56 8.97 -0.15 -26.36
C PHE A 56 9.02 0.67 -25.07
N SER A 57 9.25 1.98 -25.15
CA SER A 57 9.17 2.87 -23.98
C SER A 57 7.76 2.90 -23.38
N ILE A 58 6.71 2.95 -24.21
CA ILE A 58 5.32 2.88 -23.72
C ILE A 58 5.05 1.52 -23.08
N ILE A 59 5.43 0.42 -23.75
CA ILE A 59 5.22 -0.94 -23.24
C ILE A 59 5.91 -1.14 -21.88
N SER A 60 7.15 -0.65 -21.75
CA SER A 60 7.92 -0.75 -20.51
C SER A 60 7.30 0.03 -19.34
N THR A 61 6.39 0.97 -19.62
CA THR A 61 5.68 1.78 -18.62
C THR A 61 4.51 1.05 -17.99
N PHE A 62 3.94 0.06 -18.66
CA PHE A 62 2.80 -0.70 -18.13
C PHE A 62 3.08 -1.40 -16.79
N PRO A 63 4.20 -2.13 -16.59
CA PRO A 63 4.52 -2.74 -15.30
C PRO A 63 4.52 -1.75 -14.13
N VAL A 64 5.06 -0.55 -14.34
CA VAL A 64 5.11 0.50 -13.31
C VAL A 64 3.71 1.05 -13.04
N LEU A 65 2.94 1.35 -14.09
CA LEU A 65 1.56 1.83 -13.95
C LEU A 65 0.66 0.82 -13.23
N ILE A 66 0.77 -0.47 -13.57
CA ILE A 66 0.02 -1.54 -12.92
C ILE A 66 0.36 -1.59 -11.43
N THR A 67 1.64 -1.50 -11.09
CA THR A 67 2.10 -1.54 -9.69
C THR A 67 1.57 -0.34 -8.88
N VAL A 68 1.67 0.87 -9.45
CA VAL A 68 1.13 2.10 -8.86
C VAL A 68 -0.38 2.01 -8.67
N PHE A 69 -1.10 1.48 -9.67
CA PHE A 69 -2.55 1.31 -9.60
C PHE A 69 -2.97 0.32 -8.50
N VAL A 70 -2.33 -0.85 -8.47
CA VAL A 70 -2.64 -1.89 -7.49
C VAL A 70 -2.34 -1.44 -6.06
N LEU A 71 -1.21 -0.76 -5.82
CA LEU A 71 -0.85 -0.32 -4.47
C LEU A 71 -1.62 0.94 -4.03
N GLY A 72 -1.84 1.89 -4.95
CA GLY A 72 -2.46 3.18 -4.63
C GLY A 72 -3.98 3.14 -4.55
N PHE A 73 -4.64 2.38 -5.43
CA PHE A 73 -6.09 2.48 -5.66
C PHE A 73 -6.86 1.21 -5.29
N LEU A 74 -6.23 0.03 -5.26
CA LEU A 74 -6.95 -1.20 -4.96
C LEU A 74 -7.27 -1.29 -3.47
N LYS A 75 -8.54 -1.54 -3.15
CA LYS A 75 -9.03 -1.81 -1.79
C LYS A 75 -9.49 -3.26 -1.68
N LYS A 76 -9.15 -3.92 -0.57
CA LYS A 76 -9.60 -5.28 -0.28
C LYS A 76 -10.93 -5.22 0.46
N ASN A 77 -12.03 -5.39 -0.28
CA ASN A 77 -13.41 -5.26 0.24
C ASN A 77 -13.66 -6.11 1.50
N LYS A 78 -13.19 -7.36 1.52
CA LYS A 78 -13.39 -8.28 2.65
C LYS A 78 -12.88 -7.73 4.00
N TYR A 79 -11.84 -6.90 3.99
CA TYR A 79 -11.22 -6.37 5.21
C TYR A 79 -11.36 -4.85 5.32
N HIS A 80 -12.03 -4.20 4.36
CA HIS A 80 -12.10 -2.74 4.24
C HIS A 80 -10.72 -2.03 4.33
N LEU A 81 -9.65 -2.74 3.97
CA LEU A 81 -8.27 -2.25 4.02
C LEU A 81 -7.76 -1.95 2.61
N ASN A 82 -6.94 -0.92 2.49
CA ASN A 82 -6.18 -0.66 1.27
C ASN A 82 -5.17 -1.79 1.01
N PHE A 83 -4.88 -2.06 -0.26
CA PHE A 83 -4.10 -3.23 -0.64
C PHE A 83 -2.67 -3.20 -0.08
N ASP A 84 -2.05 -2.02 -0.02
CA ASP A 84 -0.74 -1.80 0.58
C ASP A 84 -0.70 -2.14 2.08
N HIS A 85 -1.65 -1.62 2.86
CA HIS A 85 -1.78 -1.94 4.28
C HIS A 85 -2.09 -3.42 4.50
N TYR A 86 -2.98 -3.99 3.69
CA TYR A 86 -3.27 -5.41 3.73
C TYR A 86 -2.01 -6.25 3.50
N LEU A 87 -1.18 -5.86 2.53
CA LEU A 87 0.05 -6.57 2.18
C LEU A 87 1.07 -6.47 3.33
N LEU A 88 1.25 -5.29 3.93
CA LEU A 88 2.12 -5.09 5.08
C LEU A 88 1.69 -5.94 6.29
N ILE A 89 0.40 -5.96 6.63
CA ILE A 89 -0.15 -6.78 7.72
C ILE A 89 0.09 -8.26 7.42
N LYS A 90 -0.17 -8.70 6.18
CA LYS A 90 0.02 -10.09 5.76
C LYS A 90 1.48 -10.53 5.83
N LEU A 91 2.43 -9.65 5.48
CA LEU A 91 3.86 -9.90 5.63
C LEU A 91 4.27 -10.00 7.11
N GLY A 92 3.73 -9.14 7.97
CA GLY A 92 3.95 -9.14 9.41
C GLY A 92 3.37 -10.37 10.13
N TYR A 93 2.24 -10.90 9.65
CA TYR A 93 1.54 -12.04 10.26
C TYR A 93 2.44 -13.29 10.40
N LYS A 94 3.35 -13.52 9.45
CA LYS A 94 4.30 -14.64 9.53
C LYS A 94 5.18 -14.60 10.78
N LYS A 95 5.48 -13.41 11.29
CA LYS A 95 6.28 -13.22 12.51
C LYS A 95 5.46 -13.37 13.80
N GLN A 96 4.12 -13.32 13.70
CA GLN A 96 3.19 -13.46 14.83
C GLN A 96 2.74 -14.91 15.07
N LEU A 97 3.08 -15.84 14.16
CA LEU A 97 2.88 -17.29 14.32
C LEU A 97 3.89 -17.93 15.28
N GLY A 98 4.44 -17.15 16.22
CA GLY A 98 5.21 -17.70 17.33
C GLY A 98 4.32 -18.54 18.25
N ILE A 99 4.93 -19.41 19.04
CA ILE A 99 4.23 -20.18 20.08
C ILE A 99 3.63 -19.18 21.07
N TRP A 100 2.33 -18.92 20.96
CA TRP A 100 1.55 -18.23 21.98
C TRP A 100 1.55 -19.12 23.22
N ARG A 101 2.58 -18.97 24.06
CA ARG A 101 2.57 -19.60 25.39
C ARG A 101 1.37 -19.02 26.11
N LYS A 102 0.35 -19.86 26.37
CA LYS A 102 -0.72 -19.51 27.31
C LYS A 102 -0.03 -18.98 28.56
N GLY A 103 -0.28 -17.71 28.91
CA GLY A 103 0.26 -17.13 30.12
C GLY A 103 -0.02 -18.09 31.29
N LYS A 104 0.94 -18.24 32.20
CA LYS A 104 0.71 -18.99 33.44
C LYS A 104 -0.60 -18.48 34.06
N LYS A 105 -1.39 -19.45 34.57
CA LYS A 105 -2.76 -19.37 35.11
C LYS A 105 -3.21 -17.95 35.50
N PRO A 106 -4.49 -17.57 35.23
CA PRO A 106 -5.03 -16.32 35.73
C PRO A 106 -4.73 -16.18 37.23
N LYS A 107 -4.22 -15.01 37.64
CA LYS A 107 -3.97 -14.72 39.05
C LYS A 107 -5.25 -15.00 39.84
N GLU A 108 -5.15 -15.67 40.99
CA GLU A 108 -6.28 -16.21 41.77
C GLU A 108 -7.36 -15.16 42.07
N TRP A 109 -6.98 -13.89 42.22
CA TRP A 109 -7.93 -12.79 42.44
C TRP A 109 -8.90 -12.53 41.27
N MET A 110 -8.64 -13.03 40.06
CA MET A 110 -9.58 -12.95 38.93
C MET A 110 -10.61 -14.08 38.90
N VAL A 111 -10.42 -15.14 39.70
CA VAL A 111 -11.31 -16.32 39.72
C VAL A 111 -12.36 -16.21 40.82
N ASN A 112 -12.11 -15.41 41.86
CA ASN A 112 -13.02 -15.25 43.02
C ASN A 112 -14.00 -14.08 42.90
N LEU A 113 -14.55 -13.83 41.71
CA LEU A 113 -15.61 -12.83 41.48
C LEU A 113 -17.02 -13.46 41.40
N HIS A 114 -17.18 -14.66 41.94
CA HIS A 114 -18.47 -15.34 42.10
C HIS A 114 -18.94 -15.29 43.55
#